data_AF-A0A6I7QTE2-F1
#
_entry.id   AF-A0A6I7QTE2-F1
#
_cell.length_a   1.000
_cell.length_b   1.000
_cell.length_c   1.000
_cell.angle_alpha   90.00
_cell.angle_beta   90.00
_cell.angle_gamma   90.00
#
_symmetry.space_group_name_H-M   'P 1'
#
loop_
_entity.id
_entity.type
_entity.pdbx_description
1 polymer ?
#
loop_
_entity_poly.entity_id
_entity_poly.type
_entity_poly.pdbx_seq_one_letter_code
_entity_poly.pdbx_strand_id
1 'polypeptide(L)'
;MEEHRIGHAQVEEVISRLRRAESLDPLQLDRVYRRLILQVHPDHRQGDGELFLYLQEQFSSLRAEHRRRRSISMLEADLDPHGIARDLGITRTLTPRESLYIGLYRFRSLGLTSWKVRVRPALRKRNSRVIRTVLYWGRRYDEGADHAVPFVPAFQTFLRNPGQFLLAEHQATLYFLVRRTMLRGLDWLILYQERGRPATGTIAGDTLRYAHRLAASHGEERPFSALLGMIRWMLEELEGPPLRLRIPS
;
A
#
# COMPACT_ATOMS: atom_id res chain seq x y z
N MET A 1 2.19 21.89 -44.63
CA MET A 1 1.34 21.37 -43.55
C MET A 1 1.67 22.18 -42.31
N GLU A 2 0.76 23.04 -41.87
CA GLU A 2 0.92 23.73 -40.58
C GLU A 2 0.80 22.72 -39.45
N GLU A 3 1.92 22.38 -38.81
CA GLU A 3 1.90 21.64 -37.55
C GLU A 3 1.15 22.48 -36.52
N HIS A 4 -0.04 22.02 -36.14
CA HIS A 4 -0.81 22.59 -35.03
C HIS A 4 0.01 22.47 -33.74
N ARG A 5 0.70 23.56 -33.40
CA ARG A 5 1.49 23.69 -32.18
C ARG A 5 0.57 23.93 -30.99
N ILE A 6 0.68 23.10 -29.95
CA ILE A 6 -0.22 23.17 -28.79
C ILE A 6 0.34 24.03 -27.64
N GLY A 7 -0.49 24.89 -27.04
CA GLY A 7 -0.12 25.76 -25.91
C GLY A 7 -0.56 25.21 -24.54
N HIS A 8 -0.20 25.92 -23.45
CA HIS A 8 -0.58 25.56 -22.07
C HIS A 8 -2.10 25.35 -21.91
N ALA A 9 -2.92 26.25 -22.43
CA ALA A 9 -4.38 26.15 -22.32
C ALA A 9 -4.95 24.86 -22.97
N GLN A 10 -4.38 24.44 -24.10
CA GLN A 10 -4.80 23.21 -24.78
C GLN A 10 -4.32 21.96 -24.03
N VAL A 11 -3.14 22.00 -23.42
CA VAL A 11 -2.67 20.93 -22.53
C VAL A 11 -3.61 20.81 -21.31
N GLU A 12 -3.98 21.92 -20.68
CA GLU A 12 -4.88 21.92 -19.53
C GLU A 12 -6.28 21.42 -19.86
N GLU A 13 -6.82 21.79 -21.02
CA GLU A 13 -8.10 21.29 -21.50
C GLU A 13 -8.08 19.77 -21.66
N VAL A 14 -7.03 19.24 -22.31
CA VAL A 14 -6.88 17.78 -22.50
C VAL A 14 -6.72 17.07 -21.16
N ILE A 15 -5.89 17.58 -20.25
CA ILE A 15 -5.72 17.01 -18.90
C ILE A 15 -7.05 17.01 -18.13
N SER A 16 -7.79 18.12 -18.17
CA SER A 16 -9.08 18.26 -17.47
C SER A 16 -10.12 17.28 -18.00
N ARG A 17 -10.18 17.10 -19.33
CA ARG A 17 -11.06 16.09 -19.96
C ARG A 17 -10.69 14.68 -19.54
N LEU A 18 -9.38 14.36 -19.51
CA LEU A 18 -8.92 13.05 -19.07
C LEU A 18 -9.25 12.81 -17.58
N ARG A 19 -9.08 13.79 -16.70
CA ARG A 19 -9.44 13.67 -15.27
C ARG A 19 -10.93 13.39 -15.03
N ARG A 20 -11.81 13.94 -15.89
CA ARG A 20 -13.27 13.78 -15.82
C ARG A 20 -13.76 12.49 -16.47
N ALA A 21 -12.95 11.81 -17.28
CA ALA A 21 -13.39 10.58 -17.92
C ALA A 21 -13.56 9.46 -16.87
N GLU A 22 -14.76 8.88 -16.82
CA GLU A 22 -15.13 7.83 -15.86
C GLU A 22 -14.32 6.53 -16.05
N SER A 23 -13.88 6.27 -17.29
CA SER A 23 -12.98 5.16 -17.59
C SER A 23 -11.91 5.58 -18.60
N LEU A 24 -10.65 5.32 -18.24
CA LEU A 24 -9.48 5.57 -19.07
C LEU A 24 -8.57 4.35 -18.98
N ASP A 25 -8.38 3.68 -20.11
CA ASP A 25 -7.44 2.58 -20.19
C ASP A 25 -6.00 3.14 -20.19
N PRO A 26 -5.05 2.56 -19.41
CA PRO A 26 -3.67 3.02 -19.39
C PRO A 26 -3.00 3.08 -20.76
N LEU A 27 -3.38 2.22 -21.71
CA LEU A 27 -2.86 2.28 -23.08
C LEU A 27 -3.38 3.52 -23.82
N GLN A 28 -4.62 3.94 -23.55
CA GLN A 28 -5.17 5.17 -24.12
C GLN A 28 -4.49 6.40 -23.52
N LEU A 29 -4.24 6.41 -22.20
CA LEU A 29 -3.52 7.49 -21.53
C LEU A 29 -2.09 7.63 -22.06
N ASP A 30 -1.39 6.51 -22.27
CA ASP A 30 -0.05 6.48 -22.87
C ASP A 30 -0.05 6.98 -24.32
N ARG A 31 -1.07 6.62 -25.11
CA ARG A 31 -1.20 7.08 -26.50
C ARG A 31 -1.42 8.59 -26.58
N VAL A 32 -2.28 9.14 -25.72
CA VAL A 32 -2.52 10.60 -25.67
C VAL A 32 -1.25 11.33 -25.23
N TYR A 33 -0.57 10.83 -24.20
CA TYR A 33 0.71 11.39 -23.74
C TYR A 33 1.77 11.41 -24.85
N ARG A 34 1.98 10.27 -25.54
CA ARG A 34 2.95 10.17 -26.64
C ARG A 34 2.62 11.10 -27.80
N ARG A 35 1.34 11.36 -28.07
CA ARG A 35 0.94 12.30 -29.12
C ARG A 35 1.25 13.74 -28.72
N LEU A 36 0.96 14.12 -27.48
CA LEU A 36 1.19 15.49 -27.00
C LEU A 36 2.68 15.78 -26.83
N ILE A 37 3.47 14.81 -26.35
CA ILE A 37 4.91 15.01 -26.13
C ILE A 37 5.67 15.27 -27.43
N LEU A 38 5.26 14.64 -28.54
CA LEU A 38 5.83 14.91 -29.87
C LEU A 38 5.57 16.34 -30.36
N GLN A 39 4.50 16.98 -29.88
CA GLN A 39 4.15 18.35 -30.27
C GLN A 39 4.79 19.43 -29.39
N VAL A 40 5.29 19.05 -28.21
CA VAL A 40 5.91 19.99 -27.25
C VAL A 40 7.38 19.70 -26.99
N HIS A 41 7.97 18.71 -27.66
CA HIS A 41 9.38 18.33 -27.47
C HIS A 41 10.31 19.52 -27.78
N PRO A 42 11.32 19.78 -26.93
CA PRO A 42 12.25 20.90 -27.13
C PRO A 42 13.01 20.81 -28.46
N ASP A 43 13.27 19.61 -28.99
CA ASP A 43 13.90 19.46 -30.31
C ASP A 43 13.04 20.02 -31.47
N HIS A 44 11.73 20.17 -31.27
CA HIS A 44 10.79 20.70 -32.28
C HIS A 44 10.38 22.15 -31.99
N ARG A 45 10.56 22.61 -30.76
CA ARG A 45 10.32 23.99 -30.32
C ARG A 45 11.64 24.51 -29.78
N GLN A 46 12.33 25.35 -30.55
CA GLN A 46 13.53 26.10 -30.13
C GLN A 46 13.25 27.05 -28.95
N GLY A 47 12.79 26.53 -27.81
CA GLY A 47 12.37 27.24 -26.62
C GLY A 47 12.55 26.37 -25.37
N ASP A 48 12.34 26.96 -24.20
CA ASP A 48 12.98 26.56 -22.93
C ASP A 48 12.45 25.27 -22.27
N GLY A 49 11.67 24.44 -22.97
CA GLY A 49 11.21 23.14 -22.47
C GLY A 49 10.19 23.22 -21.32
N GLU A 50 9.77 24.40 -20.88
CA GLU A 50 8.83 24.57 -19.75
C GLU A 50 7.50 23.85 -19.98
N LEU A 51 6.90 23.99 -21.16
CA LEU A 51 5.64 23.29 -21.47
C LEU A 51 5.83 21.76 -21.51
N PHE A 52 7.00 21.30 -21.93
CA PHE A 52 7.34 19.87 -21.92
C PHE A 52 7.39 19.34 -20.49
N LEU A 53 8.08 20.03 -19.58
CA LEU A 53 8.15 19.68 -18.17
C LEU A 53 6.77 19.73 -17.51
N TYR A 54 5.98 20.77 -17.78
CA TYR A 54 4.60 20.89 -17.30
C TYR A 54 3.73 19.70 -17.76
N LEU A 55 3.80 19.32 -19.03
CA LEU A 55 3.08 18.17 -19.57
C LEU A 55 3.50 16.86 -18.87
N GLN A 56 4.81 16.66 -18.65
CA GLN A 56 5.33 15.48 -17.96
C GLN A 56 4.80 15.37 -16.53
N GLU A 57 4.79 16.49 -15.78
CA GLU A 57 4.30 16.53 -14.42
C GLU A 57 2.80 16.22 -14.35
N GLN A 58 2.00 16.89 -15.20
CA GLN A 58 0.55 16.68 -15.22
C GLN A 58 0.17 15.23 -15.58
N PHE A 59 0.84 14.62 -16.57
CA PHE A 59 0.59 13.22 -16.90
C PHE A 59 1.10 12.24 -15.85
N SER A 60 2.18 12.57 -15.14
CA SER A 60 2.67 11.75 -14.02
C SER A 60 1.67 11.74 -12.87
N SER A 61 1.14 12.92 -12.52
CA SER A 61 0.08 13.07 -11.52
C SER A 61 -1.20 12.33 -11.93
N LEU A 62 -1.64 12.50 -13.19
CA LEU A 62 -2.82 11.86 -13.75
C LEU A 62 -2.70 10.32 -13.77
N ARG A 63 -1.52 9.78 -14.13
CA ARG A 63 -1.24 8.34 -14.07
C ARG A 63 -1.32 7.82 -12.64
N ALA A 64 -0.78 8.56 -11.67
CA ALA A 64 -0.85 8.19 -10.26
C ALA A 64 -2.29 8.21 -9.73
N GLU A 65 -3.09 9.19 -10.15
CA GLU A 65 -4.52 9.29 -9.82
C GLU A 65 -5.33 8.13 -10.44
N HIS A 66 -5.17 7.85 -11.73
CA HIS A 66 -5.86 6.73 -12.38
C HIS A 66 -5.44 5.37 -11.82
N ARG A 67 -4.16 5.17 -11.47
CA ARG A 67 -3.73 3.95 -10.77
C ARG A 67 -4.42 3.82 -9.42
N ARG A 68 -4.57 4.92 -8.67
CA ARG A 68 -5.33 4.95 -7.41
C ARG A 68 -6.80 4.61 -7.64
N ARG A 69 -7.50 5.30 -8.55
CA ARG A 69 -8.92 5.02 -8.90
C ARG A 69 -9.17 3.60 -9.42
N ARG A 70 -8.29 3.09 -10.30
CA ARG A 70 -8.42 1.71 -10.82
C ARG A 70 -8.16 0.68 -9.73
N SER A 71 -7.21 0.93 -8.84
CA SER A 71 -7.02 0.08 -7.66
C SER A 71 -8.26 0.08 -6.77
N ILE A 72 -8.97 1.20 -6.63
CA ILE A 72 -10.23 1.32 -5.87
C ILE A 72 -11.33 0.44 -6.50
N SER A 73 -11.63 0.65 -7.79
CA SER A 73 -12.68 -0.10 -8.50
C SER A 73 -12.41 -1.61 -8.54
N MET A 74 -11.15 -2.02 -8.76
CA MET A 74 -10.76 -3.42 -8.80
C MET A 74 -10.70 -4.08 -7.41
N LEU A 75 -10.56 -3.29 -6.34
CA LEU A 75 -10.62 -3.77 -4.96
C LEU A 75 -12.05 -4.01 -4.49
N GLU A 76 -13.04 -3.29 -5.03
CA GLU A 76 -14.42 -3.28 -4.54
C GLU A 76 -15.38 -4.15 -5.37
N ALA A 77 -15.14 -4.34 -6.67
CA ALA A 77 -15.95 -5.26 -7.48
C ALA A 77 -15.81 -6.71 -6.99
N ASP A 78 -16.93 -7.36 -6.64
CA ASP A 78 -17.05 -8.74 -6.11
C ASP A 78 -16.32 -9.03 -4.79
N LEU A 79 -15.94 -8.01 -4.01
CA LEU A 79 -15.36 -8.23 -2.69
C LEU A 79 -16.46 -8.44 -1.65
N ASP A 80 -16.43 -9.56 -0.94
CA ASP A 80 -17.10 -9.72 0.35
C ASP A 80 -16.12 -9.34 1.47
N PRO A 81 -16.15 -8.08 1.98
CA PRO A 81 -15.21 -7.63 3.00
C PRO A 81 -15.46 -8.28 4.38
N HIS A 82 -16.67 -8.80 4.62
CA HIS A 82 -17.04 -9.45 5.87
C HIS A 82 -16.86 -10.97 5.85
N GLY A 83 -16.58 -11.55 4.67
CA GLY A 83 -16.41 -13.00 4.50
C GLY A 83 -15.36 -13.61 5.43
N ILE A 84 -14.25 -12.90 5.71
CA ILE A 84 -13.23 -13.39 6.66
C ILE A 84 -13.78 -13.47 8.09
N ALA A 85 -14.55 -12.47 8.54
CA ALA A 85 -15.14 -12.47 9.88
C ALA A 85 -16.14 -13.62 10.01
N ARG A 86 -16.99 -13.84 8.99
CA ARG A 86 -17.93 -14.97 8.95
C ARG A 86 -17.23 -16.32 8.92
N ASP A 87 -16.16 -16.47 8.14
CA ASP A 87 -15.33 -17.68 8.09
C ASP A 87 -14.74 -18.02 9.48
N LEU A 88 -14.55 -17.03 10.34
CA LEU A 88 -14.07 -17.18 11.72
C LEU A 88 -15.21 -17.27 12.76
N GLY A 89 -16.47 -17.35 12.33
CA GLY A 89 -17.63 -17.45 13.22
C GLY A 89 -18.00 -16.14 13.93
N ILE A 90 -17.49 -15.00 13.48
CA ILE A 90 -17.79 -13.68 14.06
C ILE A 90 -19.07 -13.14 13.41
N THR A 91 -20.14 -13.05 14.21
CA THR A 91 -21.48 -12.65 13.75
C THR A 91 -21.88 -11.23 14.14
N ARG A 92 -21.12 -10.59 15.03
CA ARG A 92 -21.38 -9.20 15.45
C ARG A 92 -20.89 -8.19 14.43
N THR A 93 -21.45 -6.99 14.50
CA THR A 93 -20.91 -5.82 13.78
C THR A 93 -19.50 -5.49 14.28
N LEU A 94 -18.62 -5.20 13.33
CA LEU A 94 -17.22 -4.88 13.57
C LEU A 94 -16.94 -3.46 13.10
N THR A 95 -16.15 -2.72 13.87
CA THR A 95 -15.59 -1.45 13.41
C THR A 95 -14.56 -1.67 12.30
N PRO A 96 -14.18 -0.63 11.53
CA PRO A 96 -13.10 -0.74 10.55
C PRO A 96 -11.78 -1.22 11.15
N ARG A 97 -11.41 -0.70 12.34
CA ARG A 97 -10.21 -1.10 13.08
C ARG A 97 -10.27 -2.59 13.44
N GLU A 98 -11.36 -3.06 14.01
CA GLU A 98 -11.54 -4.48 14.34
C GLU A 98 -11.47 -5.39 13.11
N SER A 99 -12.11 -5.00 12.02
CA SER A 99 -12.13 -5.74 10.76
C SER A 99 -10.75 -5.82 10.12
N LEU A 100 -9.96 -4.74 10.21
CA LEU A 100 -8.57 -4.71 9.78
C LEU A 100 -7.73 -5.74 10.54
N TYR A 101 -7.83 -5.78 11.87
CA TYR A 101 -7.08 -6.72 12.69
C TYR A 101 -7.47 -8.18 12.44
N ILE A 102 -8.74 -8.47 12.22
CA ILE A 102 -9.21 -9.79 11.79
C ILE A 102 -8.61 -10.17 10.43
N GLY A 103 -8.57 -9.22 9.49
CA GLY A 103 -7.90 -9.40 8.21
C GLY A 103 -6.40 -9.69 8.36
N LEU A 104 -5.70 -8.94 9.22
CA LEU A 104 -4.28 -9.12 9.52
C LEU A 104 -3.99 -10.48 10.18
N TYR A 105 -4.84 -10.89 11.14
CA TYR A 105 -4.78 -12.22 11.74
C TYR A 105 -4.89 -13.31 10.67
N ARG A 106 -5.88 -13.22 9.77
CA ARG A 106 -6.05 -14.20 8.69
C ARG A 106 -4.89 -14.17 7.69
N PHE A 107 -4.38 -12.99 7.38
CA PHE A 107 -3.20 -12.81 6.54
C PHE A 107 -1.97 -13.50 7.16
N ARG A 108 -1.78 -13.39 8.47
CA ARG A 108 -0.69 -14.04 9.20
C ARG A 108 -0.86 -15.55 9.28
N SER A 109 -2.03 -16.06 9.66
CA SER A 109 -2.28 -17.50 9.83
C SER A 109 -2.15 -18.28 8.53
N LEU A 110 -2.45 -17.66 7.38
CA LEU A 110 -2.25 -18.27 6.06
C LEU A 110 -0.82 -18.12 5.51
N GLY A 111 0.11 -17.53 6.25
CA GLY A 111 1.50 -17.35 5.82
C GLY A 111 1.68 -16.38 4.65
N LEU A 112 0.75 -15.45 4.45
CA LEU A 112 0.76 -14.52 3.30
C LEU A 112 1.86 -13.45 3.38
N THR A 113 2.64 -13.43 4.46
CA THR A 113 3.89 -12.66 4.56
C THR A 113 4.95 -13.14 3.58
N SER A 114 4.89 -14.42 3.18
CA SER A 114 5.77 -15.01 2.17
C SER A 114 5.25 -14.76 0.76
N TRP A 115 6.07 -14.12 -0.08
CA TRP A 115 5.75 -13.91 -1.49
C TRP A 115 5.48 -15.24 -2.22
N LYS A 116 6.28 -16.27 -1.93
CA LYS A 116 6.13 -17.62 -2.52
C LYS A 116 4.74 -18.22 -2.24
N VAL A 117 4.15 -17.93 -1.08
CA VAL A 117 2.79 -18.38 -0.74
C VAL A 117 1.76 -17.54 -1.49
N ARG A 118 1.93 -16.21 -1.53
CA ARG A 118 1.00 -15.28 -2.20
C ARG A 118 0.80 -15.64 -3.68
N VAL A 119 1.86 -15.99 -4.39
CA VAL A 119 1.82 -16.23 -5.85
C VAL A 119 1.45 -17.66 -6.26
N ARG A 120 1.19 -18.58 -5.31
CA ARG A 120 0.81 -19.96 -5.65
C ARG A 120 -0.47 -19.98 -6.50
N PRO A 121 -0.47 -20.53 -7.73
CA PRO A 121 -1.64 -20.50 -8.61
C PRO A 121 -2.88 -21.12 -7.99
N ALA A 122 -2.74 -22.30 -7.37
CA ALA A 122 -3.83 -23.04 -6.72
C ALA A 122 -4.54 -22.26 -5.60
N LEU A 123 -3.85 -21.29 -4.98
CA LEU A 123 -4.36 -20.52 -3.83
C LEU A 123 -4.59 -19.05 -4.18
N ARG A 124 -4.38 -18.66 -5.45
CA ARG A 124 -4.38 -17.26 -5.89
C ARG A 124 -5.68 -16.55 -5.53
N LYS A 125 -6.83 -17.15 -5.82
CA LYS A 125 -8.15 -16.57 -5.52
C LYS A 125 -8.32 -16.30 -4.02
N ARG A 126 -8.02 -17.29 -3.17
CA ARG A 126 -8.10 -17.17 -1.70
C ARG A 126 -7.15 -16.11 -1.16
N ASN A 127 -5.89 -16.14 -1.59
CA ASN A 127 -4.86 -15.23 -1.10
C ASN A 127 -5.14 -13.78 -1.53
N SER A 128 -5.57 -13.59 -2.78
CA SER A 128 -6.03 -12.30 -3.28
C SER A 128 -7.22 -11.79 -2.50
N ARG A 129 -8.23 -12.63 -2.20
CA ARG A 129 -9.38 -12.25 -1.36
C ARG A 129 -8.91 -11.68 -0.02
N VAL A 130 -8.04 -12.38 0.70
CA VAL A 130 -7.55 -11.93 2.01
C VAL A 130 -6.79 -10.62 1.94
N ILE A 131 -5.88 -10.47 0.97
CA ILE A 131 -5.11 -9.23 0.79
C ILE A 131 -6.05 -8.06 0.44
N ARG A 132 -7.02 -8.29 -0.45
CA ARG A 132 -8.02 -7.27 -0.82
C ARG A 132 -8.87 -6.85 0.39
N THR A 133 -9.30 -7.80 1.22
CA THR A 133 -10.03 -7.50 2.46
C THR A 133 -9.20 -6.67 3.44
N VAL A 134 -7.91 -6.99 3.64
CA VAL A 134 -7.02 -6.18 4.50
C VAL A 134 -6.87 -4.76 3.96
N LEU A 135 -6.69 -4.60 2.65
CA LEU A 135 -6.57 -3.28 2.03
C LEU A 135 -7.88 -2.49 2.10
N TYR A 136 -9.03 -3.15 1.94
CA TYR A 136 -10.34 -2.52 2.05
C TYR A 136 -10.58 -1.96 3.46
N TRP A 137 -10.41 -2.80 4.50
CA TRP A 137 -10.60 -2.35 5.88
C TRP A 137 -9.52 -1.38 6.33
N GLY A 138 -8.29 -1.56 5.85
CA GLY A 138 -7.20 -0.61 6.05
C GLY A 138 -7.55 0.79 5.56
N ARG A 139 -8.19 0.90 4.40
CA ARG A 139 -8.63 2.20 3.87
C ARG A 139 -9.71 2.83 4.74
N ARG A 140 -10.74 2.07 5.11
CA ARG A 140 -11.83 2.57 5.97
C ARG A 140 -11.33 2.97 7.35
N TYR A 141 -10.28 2.32 7.82
CA TYR A 141 -9.59 2.69 9.05
C TYR A 141 -8.79 3.99 8.86
N ASP A 142 -8.00 4.12 7.78
CA ASP A 142 -7.24 5.35 7.46
C ASP A 142 -8.17 6.57 7.24
N GLU A 143 -9.36 6.39 6.66
CA GLU A 143 -10.35 7.47 6.44
C GLU A 143 -10.93 8.03 7.74
N GLY A 144 -10.98 7.22 8.80
CA GLY A 144 -11.62 7.57 10.07
C GLY A 144 -10.64 7.97 11.16
N ALA A 145 -9.33 8.00 10.88
CA ALA A 145 -8.31 8.17 11.90
C ALA A 145 -7.20 9.13 11.48
N ASP A 146 -6.75 9.94 12.43
CA ASP A 146 -5.68 10.92 12.24
C ASP A 146 -4.32 10.26 12.52
N HIS A 147 -3.94 9.34 11.63
CA HIS A 147 -2.68 8.63 11.77
C HIS A 147 -1.52 9.38 11.13
N ALA A 148 -0.40 9.48 11.85
CA ALA A 148 0.83 10.03 11.29
C ALA A 148 1.35 9.17 10.14
N VAL A 149 1.16 7.86 10.23
CA VAL A 149 1.53 6.90 9.18
C VAL A 149 0.30 6.12 8.71
N PRO A 150 -0.24 6.42 7.51
CA PRO A 150 -1.37 5.68 6.96
C PRO A 150 -1.03 4.20 6.73
N PHE A 151 -1.94 3.31 7.11
CA PHE A 151 -1.74 1.87 7.03
C PHE A 151 -1.62 1.38 5.59
N VAL A 152 -2.51 1.82 4.70
CA VAL A 152 -2.61 1.25 3.34
C VAL A 152 -1.31 1.45 2.54
N PRO A 153 -0.70 2.65 2.47
CA PRO A 153 0.59 2.84 1.81
C PRO A 153 1.72 1.99 2.41
N ALA A 154 1.79 1.89 3.75
CA ALA A 154 2.78 1.08 4.44
C ALA A 154 2.63 -0.40 4.07
N PHE A 155 1.39 -0.92 4.14
CA PHE A 155 1.10 -2.32 3.86
C PHE A 155 1.31 -2.68 2.38
N GLN A 156 0.88 -1.82 1.45
CA GLN A 156 1.13 -2.01 0.02
C GLN A 156 2.62 -2.05 -0.31
N THR A 157 3.42 -1.22 0.35
CA THR A 157 4.88 -1.20 0.18
C THR A 157 5.50 -2.48 0.74
N PHE A 158 5.06 -2.95 1.90
CA PHE A 158 5.47 -4.22 2.50
C PHE A 158 5.13 -5.46 1.65
N LEU A 159 3.99 -5.44 0.94
CA LEU A 159 3.54 -6.55 0.10
C LEU A 159 4.38 -6.75 -1.18
N ARG A 160 5.19 -5.75 -1.56
CA ARG A 160 6.07 -5.85 -2.74
C ARG A 160 7.08 -7.00 -2.57
N ASN A 161 7.51 -7.57 -3.68
CA ASN A 161 8.38 -8.73 -3.66
C ASN A 161 9.78 -8.32 -3.17
N PRO A 162 10.31 -8.90 -2.07
CA PRO A 162 11.66 -8.61 -1.63
C PRO A 162 12.73 -9.02 -2.66
N GLY A 163 12.45 -9.96 -3.57
CA GLY A 163 13.35 -10.31 -4.68
C GLY A 163 13.47 -9.24 -5.77
N GLN A 164 12.77 -8.10 -5.66
CA GLN A 164 12.97 -6.93 -6.52
C GLN A 164 14.15 -6.07 -6.08
N PHE A 165 14.73 -6.35 -4.91
CA PHE A 165 15.87 -5.60 -4.40
C PHE A 165 17.16 -6.33 -4.73
N LEU A 166 18.03 -5.67 -5.49
CA LEU A 166 19.42 -6.07 -5.61
C LEU A 166 20.11 -5.63 -4.31
N LEU A 167 20.29 -6.57 -3.39
CA LEU A 167 20.92 -6.33 -2.09
C LEU A 167 22.32 -6.91 -2.08
N ALA A 168 23.26 -6.16 -1.52
CA ALA A 168 24.51 -6.76 -1.07
C ALA A 168 24.23 -7.78 0.03
N GLU A 169 25.08 -8.81 0.17
CA GLU A 169 24.86 -9.93 1.09
C GLU A 169 24.60 -9.50 2.55
N HIS A 170 25.36 -8.52 3.04
CA HIS A 170 25.18 -7.97 4.40
C HIS A 170 23.83 -7.25 4.55
N GLN A 171 23.37 -6.52 3.52
CA GLN A 171 22.06 -5.86 3.52
C GLN A 171 20.92 -6.88 3.45
N ALA A 172 21.10 -7.98 2.72
CA ALA A 172 20.11 -9.05 2.64
C ALA A 172 19.91 -9.72 4.01
N THR A 173 21.00 -10.11 4.68
CA THR A 173 20.95 -10.72 6.01
C THR A 173 20.24 -9.82 7.01
N LEU A 174 20.60 -8.53 7.04
CA LEU A 174 19.95 -7.57 7.91
C LEU A 174 18.49 -7.35 7.55
N TYR A 175 18.15 -7.21 6.26
CA TYR A 175 16.77 -7.04 5.82
C TYR A 175 15.89 -8.19 6.31
N PHE A 176 16.35 -9.44 6.17
CA PHE A 176 15.60 -10.60 6.65
C PHE A 176 15.51 -10.65 8.17
N LEU A 177 16.55 -10.22 8.89
CA LEU A 177 16.50 -10.07 10.35
C LEU A 177 15.43 -9.04 10.76
N VAL A 178 15.47 -7.82 10.21
CA VAL A 178 14.49 -6.77 10.48
C VAL A 178 13.09 -7.27 10.14
N ARG A 179 12.89 -7.87 8.97
CA ARG A 179 11.60 -8.41 8.54
C ARG A 179 11.08 -9.47 9.51
N ARG A 180 11.93 -10.39 9.96
CA ARG A 180 11.56 -11.44 10.93
C ARG A 180 11.17 -10.82 12.27
N THR A 181 11.96 -9.89 12.78
CA THR A 181 11.70 -9.19 14.05
C THR A 181 10.40 -8.38 13.98
N MET A 182 10.19 -7.63 12.90
CA MET A 182 8.95 -6.90 12.65
C MET A 182 7.74 -7.84 12.63
N LEU A 183 7.81 -8.97 11.93
CA LEU A 183 6.71 -9.94 11.87
C LEU A 183 6.40 -10.56 13.25
N ARG A 184 7.42 -10.78 14.08
CA ARG A 184 7.22 -11.19 15.47
C ARG A 184 6.56 -10.10 16.31
N GLY A 185 6.93 -8.83 16.07
CA GLY A 185 6.26 -7.67 16.67
C GLY A 185 4.78 -7.60 16.28
N LEU A 186 4.45 -7.86 15.02
CA LEU A 186 3.06 -7.95 14.54
C LEU A 186 2.27 -9.08 15.22
N ASP A 187 2.88 -10.25 15.41
CA ASP A 187 2.24 -11.37 16.11
C ASP A 187 1.91 -10.99 17.57
N TRP A 188 2.82 -10.31 18.26
CA TRP A 188 2.58 -9.78 19.60
C TRP A 188 1.56 -8.65 19.63
N LEU A 189 1.56 -7.76 18.64
CA LEU A 189 0.56 -6.71 18.50
C LEU A 189 -0.84 -7.29 18.35
N ILE A 190 -1.03 -8.26 17.44
CA ILE A 190 -2.32 -8.94 17.26
C ILE A 190 -2.77 -9.58 18.58
N LEU A 191 -1.85 -10.25 19.29
CA LEU A 191 -2.16 -10.86 20.59
C LEU A 191 -2.52 -9.82 21.67
N TYR A 192 -1.86 -8.67 21.66
CA TYR A 192 -2.19 -7.55 22.55
C TYR A 192 -3.59 -7.01 22.24
N GLN A 193 -3.93 -6.82 20.96
CA GLN A 193 -5.26 -6.37 20.56
C GLN A 193 -6.35 -7.39 20.89
N GLU A 194 -6.03 -8.68 20.87
CA GLU A 194 -6.93 -9.76 21.27
C GLU A 194 -7.17 -9.80 22.79
N ARG A 195 -6.10 -9.77 23.58
CA ARG A 195 -6.15 -10.05 25.03
C ARG A 195 -6.16 -8.81 25.93
N GLY A 196 -5.66 -7.69 25.45
CA GLY A 196 -5.52 -6.45 26.19
C GLY A 196 -4.58 -6.49 27.39
N ARG A 197 -3.66 -7.47 27.46
CA ARG A 197 -2.70 -7.59 28.57
C ARG A 197 -1.54 -6.60 28.39
N PRO A 198 -1.25 -5.72 29.38
CA PRO A 198 -0.19 -4.72 29.25
C PRO A 198 1.18 -5.31 28.91
N ALA A 199 1.56 -6.41 29.56
CA ALA A 199 2.84 -7.09 29.30
C ALA A 199 2.99 -7.54 27.83
N THR A 200 1.90 -7.95 27.18
CA THR A 200 1.91 -8.32 25.76
C THR A 200 2.17 -7.10 24.87
N GLY A 201 1.57 -5.95 25.23
CA GLY A 201 1.82 -4.67 24.56
C GLY A 201 3.27 -4.21 24.73
N THR A 202 3.86 -4.34 25.92
CA THR A 202 5.27 -4.06 26.18
C THR A 202 6.19 -4.90 25.30
N ILE A 203 5.97 -6.22 25.24
CA ILE A 203 6.79 -7.11 24.40
C ILE A 203 6.66 -6.75 22.91
N ALA A 204 5.44 -6.43 22.45
CA ALA A 204 5.22 -5.96 21.08
C ALA A 204 6.03 -4.68 20.82
N GLY A 205 5.92 -3.70 21.70
CA GLY A 205 6.60 -2.41 21.62
C GLY A 205 8.13 -2.56 21.59
N ASP A 206 8.70 -3.32 22.51
CA ASP A 206 10.16 -3.53 22.57
C ASP A 206 10.67 -4.24 21.31
N THR A 207 9.94 -5.26 20.84
CA THR A 207 10.28 -5.99 19.62
C THR A 207 10.26 -5.06 18.40
N LEU A 208 9.24 -4.21 18.28
CA LEU A 208 9.08 -3.27 17.17
C LEU A 208 10.09 -2.12 17.23
N ARG A 209 10.37 -1.56 18.41
CA ARG A 209 11.42 -0.53 18.59
C ARG A 209 12.80 -1.09 18.26
N TYR A 210 13.08 -2.34 18.61
CA TYR A 210 14.32 -3.01 18.20
C TYR A 210 14.41 -3.16 16.68
N ALA A 211 13.35 -3.63 16.02
CA ALA A 211 13.28 -3.69 14.55
C ALA A 211 13.46 -2.31 13.91
N HIS A 212 12.84 -1.27 14.49
CA HIS A 212 12.97 0.11 14.02
C HIS A 212 14.42 0.58 14.07
N ARG A 213 15.12 0.40 15.21
CA ARG A 213 16.52 0.81 15.36
C ARG A 213 17.44 0.10 14.36
N LEU A 214 17.24 -1.19 14.14
CA LEU A 214 18.01 -1.97 13.15
C LEU A 214 17.80 -1.47 11.72
N ALA A 215 16.57 -1.09 11.37
CA ALA A 215 16.25 -0.61 10.03
C ALA A 215 16.70 0.85 9.83
N ALA A 216 16.47 1.72 10.80
CA ALA A 216 16.74 3.15 10.71
C ALA A 216 18.23 3.49 10.60
N SER A 217 19.12 2.65 11.16
CA SER A 217 20.57 2.81 11.00
C SER A 217 21.07 2.63 9.57
N HIS A 218 20.21 2.17 8.66
CA HIS A 218 20.52 1.94 7.24
C HIS A 218 19.74 2.88 6.30
N GLY A 219 19.13 3.93 6.84
CA GLY A 219 18.43 4.98 6.10
C GLY A 219 16.98 4.63 5.73
N GLU A 220 16.30 5.62 5.13
CA GLU A 220 14.92 5.48 4.63
C GLU A 220 14.87 5.03 3.17
N GLU A 221 15.97 4.52 2.64
CA GLU A 221 16.01 4.00 1.28
C GLU A 221 15.42 2.60 1.19
N ARG A 222 15.10 2.18 -0.04
CA ARG A 222 14.67 0.80 -0.28
C ARG A 222 15.84 -0.14 0.01
N PRO A 223 15.60 -1.30 0.63
CA PRO A 223 14.30 -1.93 0.91
C PRO A 223 13.72 -1.66 2.30
N PHE A 224 14.47 -0.99 3.18
CA PHE A 224 14.14 -0.83 4.60
C PHE A 224 12.94 0.09 4.83
N SER A 225 12.72 1.08 3.97
CA SER A 225 11.52 1.94 4.00
C SER A 225 10.20 1.17 4.01
N ALA A 226 10.14 0.03 3.31
CA ALA A 226 8.95 -0.82 3.28
C ALA A 226 8.62 -1.43 4.65
N LEU A 227 9.65 -1.74 5.43
CA LEU A 227 9.51 -2.30 6.78
C LEU A 227 9.28 -1.16 7.79
N LEU A 228 10.01 -0.05 7.66
CA LEU A 228 9.89 1.11 8.54
C LEU A 228 8.48 1.67 8.58
N GLY A 229 7.80 1.82 7.44
CA GLY A 229 6.41 2.29 7.41
C GLY A 229 5.47 1.40 8.23
N MET A 230 5.58 0.07 8.06
CA MET A 230 4.77 -0.88 8.84
C MET A 230 5.15 -0.86 10.33
N ILE A 231 6.43 -0.76 10.66
CA ILE A 231 6.90 -0.69 12.05
C ILE A 231 6.36 0.56 12.74
N ARG A 232 6.42 1.72 12.09
CA ARG A 232 5.92 2.99 12.63
C ARG A 232 4.41 2.94 12.87
N TRP A 233 3.64 2.48 11.89
CA TRP A 233 2.20 2.29 12.06
C TRP A 233 1.87 1.35 13.24
N MET A 234 2.59 0.23 13.38
CA MET A 234 2.36 -0.70 14.50
C MET A 234 2.74 -0.12 15.87
N LEU A 235 3.75 0.75 15.92
CA LEU A 235 4.14 1.44 17.16
C LEU A 235 3.08 2.46 17.58
N GLU A 236 2.55 3.22 16.63
CA GLU A 236 1.44 4.15 16.85
C GLU A 236 0.19 3.41 17.36
N GLU A 237 -0.12 2.25 16.77
CA GLU A 237 -1.24 1.40 17.22
C GLU A 237 -1.12 0.86 18.65
N LEU A 238 0.10 0.78 19.20
CA LEU A 238 0.33 0.38 20.60
C LEU A 238 0.08 1.51 21.59
N GLU A 239 0.05 2.77 21.14
CA GLU A 239 -0.28 3.92 21.99
C GLU A 239 -1.79 3.96 22.29
N GLY A 240 -2.61 3.40 21.40
CA GLY A 240 -4.05 3.26 21.58
C GLY A 240 -4.46 2.11 22.50
N PRO A 241 -5.71 2.14 23.01
CA PRO A 241 -6.25 1.04 23.81
C PRO A 241 -6.42 -0.23 22.98
N PRO A 242 -6.31 -1.42 23.61
CA PRO A 242 -6.48 -2.69 22.93
C PRO A 242 -7.95 -2.93 22.57
N LEU A 243 -8.20 -3.57 21.43
CA LEU A 243 -9.56 -3.85 20.94
C LEU A 243 -10.33 -4.91 21.74
N ARG A 244 -9.62 -5.80 22.44
CA ARG A 244 -10.16 -6.99 23.11
C ARG A 244 -10.95 -7.89 22.15
N LEU A 245 -10.41 -8.09 20.94
CA LEU A 245 -10.98 -8.96 19.92
C LEU A 245 -10.95 -10.40 20.39
N ARG A 246 -12.10 -11.06 20.56
CA ARG A 246 -12.14 -12.51 20.74
C ARG A 246 -12.14 -13.17 19.37
N ILE A 247 -10.96 -13.52 18.87
CA ILE A 247 -10.80 -14.26 17.62
C ILE A 247 -10.84 -15.76 17.97
N PRO A 248 -11.82 -16.54 17.46
CA PRO A 248 -11.85 -17.98 17.71
C PRO A 248 -10.59 -18.65 17.15
N SER A 249 -9.96 -19.48 17.99
CA SER A 249 -8.75 -20.26 17.67
C SER A 249 -9.07 -21.51 16.86
#